data_AF-A0A1C0YBM9-F1
#
_entry.id   AF-A0A1C0YBM9-F1
#
_cell.length_a   1.000
_cell.length_b   1.000
_cell.length_c   1.000
_cell.angle_alpha   90.00
_cell.angle_beta   90.00
_cell.angle_gamma   90.00
#
_symmetry.space_group_name_H-M   'P 1'
#
loop_
_entity.id
_entity.type
_entity.pdbx_description
1 polymer ?
#
loop_
_entity_poly.entity_id
_entity_poly.type
_entity_poly.pdbx_seq_one_letter_code
_entity_poly.pdbx_strand_id
1 'polypeptide(L)'
;MVAALQRIVVPSLRADGFTGTFPHFRKMTGYPIDSFSFQFDRYGGGFVVEGAVCSTAGVMHEWGEHIPPHKVTTRDVSERLRLNEKSGQWFRYDLAETMA
;
A
#
# COMPACT_ATOMS: atom_id res chain seq x y z
N MET A 1 -7.48 14.07 -6.61
CA MET A 1 -6.40 13.28 -5.96
C MET A 1 -6.30 11.85 -6.52
N VAL A 2 -7.31 10.98 -6.38
CA VAL A 2 -7.21 9.56 -6.84
C VAL A 2 -6.82 9.42 -8.31
N ALA A 3 -7.43 10.20 -9.20
CA ALA A 3 -7.07 10.20 -10.62
C ALA A 3 -5.60 10.56 -10.87
N ALA A 4 -5.00 11.43 -10.05
CA ALA A 4 -3.58 11.78 -10.15
C ALA A 4 -2.69 10.61 -9.70
N LEU A 5 -3.03 9.93 -8.59
CA LEU A 5 -2.32 8.72 -8.15
C LEU A 5 -2.41 7.62 -9.22
N GLN A 6 -3.58 7.40 -9.79
CA GLN A 6 -3.77 6.41 -10.86
C GLN A 6 -2.98 6.77 -12.12
N ARG A 7 -2.94 8.05 -12.51
CA ARG A 7 -2.22 8.50 -13.70
C ARG A 7 -0.69 8.46 -13.54
N ILE A 8 -0.18 8.74 -12.34
CA ILE A 8 1.26 8.90 -12.09
C ILE A 8 1.88 7.64 -11.48
N VAL A 9 1.28 7.10 -10.41
CA VAL A 9 1.91 6.04 -9.61
C VAL A 9 1.66 4.66 -10.19
N VAL A 10 0.45 4.39 -10.71
CA VAL A 10 0.12 3.06 -11.25
C VAL A 10 1.03 2.66 -12.41
N PRO A 11 1.33 3.52 -13.40
CA PRO A 11 2.30 3.18 -14.44
C PRO A 11 3.69 2.83 -13.89
N SER A 12 4.18 3.59 -12.89
CA SER A 12 5.47 3.31 -12.25
C SER A 12 5.49 1.97 -11.53
N LEU A 13 4.43 1.63 -10.79
CA LEU A 13 4.28 0.32 -10.16
C LEU A 13 4.24 -0.81 -11.19
N ARG A 14 3.54 -0.63 -12.31
CA ARG A 14 3.49 -1.60 -13.40
C ARG A 14 4.85 -1.81 -14.05
N ALA A 15 5.59 -0.73 -14.30
CA ALA A 15 6.93 -0.79 -14.86
C ALA A 15 7.90 -1.55 -13.93
N ASP A 16 7.70 -1.45 -12.61
CA ASP A 16 8.46 -2.22 -11.62
C ASP A 16 7.90 -3.64 -11.36
N GLY A 17 6.94 -4.12 -12.16
CA GLY A 17 6.45 -5.50 -12.08
C GLY A 17 5.38 -5.75 -11.02
N PHE A 18 4.83 -4.71 -10.38
CA PHE A 18 3.68 -4.87 -9.51
C PHE A 18 2.41 -5.18 -10.32
N THR A 19 1.63 -6.14 -9.83
CA THR A 19 0.31 -6.55 -10.32
C THR A 19 -0.78 -6.13 -9.33
N GLY A 20 -2.05 -6.40 -9.60
CA GLY A 20 -3.19 -6.04 -8.72
C GLY A 20 -4.00 -4.86 -9.23
N THR A 21 -4.90 -4.31 -8.41
CA THR A 21 -5.81 -3.23 -8.79
C THR A 21 -5.80 -2.17 -7.70
N PHE A 22 -5.77 -0.90 -8.09
CA PHE A 22 -5.85 0.20 -7.14
C PHE A 22 -7.03 0.00 -6.16
N PRO A 23 -6.81 0.10 -4.84
CA PRO A 23 -5.62 0.64 -4.18
C PRO A 23 -4.55 -0.39 -3.78
N HIS A 24 -4.68 -1.66 -4.17
CA HIS A 24 -3.84 -2.76 -3.70
C HIS A 24 -2.97 -3.36 -4.82
N PHE A 25 -1.66 -3.41 -4.57
CA PHE A 25 -0.66 -3.89 -5.50
C PHE A 25 0.26 -4.91 -4.86
N ARG A 26 0.81 -5.81 -5.67
CA ARG A 26 1.72 -6.88 -5.24
C ARG A 26 2.72 -7.25 -6.32
N LYS A 27 3.97 -7.45 -5.94
CA LYS A 27 5.05 -7.92 -6.84
C LYS A 27 5.34 -9.37 -6.49
N MET A 28 4.89 -10.27 -7.36
CA MET A 28 4.99 -11.73 -7.14
C MET A 28 6.33 -12.31 -7.63
N THR A 29 7.11 -11.52 -8.37
CA THR A 29 8.34 -11.96 -9.05
C THR A 29 9.59 -11.82 -8.18
N GLY A 30 9.44 -11.91 -6.85
CA GLY A 30 10.51 -11.78 -5.86
C GLY A 30 10.20 -12.57 -4.59
N TYR A 31 11.25 -12.91 -3.84
CA TYR A 31 11.14 -13.50 -2.50
C TYR A 31 11.81 -12.56 -1.52
N PRO A 32 11.10 -12.07 -0.49
CA PRO A 32 9.66 -12.23 -0.19
C PRO A 32 8.72 -11.42 -1.12
N ILE A 33 7.39 -11.60 -1.01
CA ILE A 33 6.38 -10.87 -1.82
C ILE A 33 6.23 -9.46 -1.28
N ASP A 34 6.46 -8.46 -2.14
CA ASP A 34 6.19 -7.07 -1.81
C ASP A 34 4.72 -6.75 -2.05
N SER A 35 4.08 -6.16 -1.06
CA SER A 35 2.70 -5.64 -1.14
C SER A 35 2.70 -4.14 -0.86
N PHE A 36 1.84 -3.43 -1.58
CA PHE A 36 1.76 -1.98 -1.52
C PHE A 36 0.30 -1.56 -1.58
N SER A 37 -0.15 -0.67 -0.69
CA SER A 37 -1.55 -0.23 -0.64
C SER A 37 -1.71 1.24 -0.30
N PHE A 38 -2.74 1.85 -0.88
CA PHE A 38 -3.21 3.17 -0.46
C PHE A 38 -4.36 3.03 0.52
N GLN A 39 -4.23 3.64 1.70
CA GLN A 39 -5.33 3.80 2.64
C GLN A 39 -5.78 5.26 2.63
N PHE A 40 -7.08 5.48 2.44
CA PHE A 40 -7.67 6.82 2.40
C PHE A 40 -8.31 7.19 3.73
N ASP A 41 -8.32 8.49 4.01
CA ASP A 41 -9.02 9.02 5.17
C ASP A 41 -10.51 8.84 4.91
N ARG A 42 -11.25 8.38 5.93
CA ARG A 42 -12.69 8.14 5.83
C ARG A 42 -13.44 9.41 5.42
N TYR A 43 -12.96 10.58 5.82
CA TYR A 43 -13.58 11.88 5.51
C TYR A 43 -12.90 12.58 4.32
N GLY A 44 -11.94 11.92 3.66
CA GLY A 44 -11.11 12.53 2.63
C GLY A 44 -10.07 13.48 3.21
N GLY A 45 -9.33 14.15 2.32
CA GLY A 45 -8.30 15.12 2.69
C GLY A 45 -6.90 14.54 2.85
N GLY A 46 -6.78 13.21 2.97
CA GLY A 46 -5.47 12.57 2.95
C GLY A 46 -5.47 11.09 2.59
N PHE A 47 -4.26 10.57 2.42
CA PHE A 47 -3.99 9.15 2.27
C PHE A 47 -2.66 8.78 2.94
N VAL A 48 -2.51 7.51 3.30
CA VAL A 48 -1.21 6.91 3.60
C VAL A 48 -0.88 5.86 2.56
N VAL A 49 0.40 5.67 2.35
CA VAL A 49 0.93 4.60 1.53
C VAL A 49 1.54 3.57 2.47
N GLU A 50 1.04 2.35 2.42
CA GLU A 50 1.55 1.24 3.21
C GLU A 50 2.34 0.28 2.31
N GLY A 51 3.48 -0.18 2.80
CA GLY A 51 4.27 -1.25 2.21
C GLY A 51 4.42 -2.37 3.22
N ALA A 52 4.25 -3.61 2.79
CA ALA A 52 4.45 -4.77 3.64
C ALA A 52 5.01 -5.93 2.83
N VAL A 53 5.72 -6.80 3.51
CA VAL A 53 6.37 -7.96 2.91
C VAL A 53 5.70 -9.21 3.45
N CYS A 54 5.34 -10.16 2.58
CA CYS A 54 4.72 -11.42 2.99
C CYS A 54 5.40 -12.65 2.39
N SER A 55 5.19 -13.79 3.03
CA SER A 55 5.73 -15.07 2.54
C SER A 55 5.04 -15.49 1.25
N THR A 56 5.70 -16.33 0.45
CA THR A 56 5.06 -16.95 -0.73
C THR A 56 4.02 -18.01 -0.38
N ALA A 57 3.89 -18.37 0.91
CA ALA A 57 2.76 -19.15 1.39
C ALA A 57 1.54 -18.26 1.69
N GLY A 58 1.69 -16.92 1.70
CA GLY A 58 0.65 -15.98 2.07
C GLY A 58 0.76 -15.55 3.53
N VAL A 59 -0.38 -15.26 4.15
CA VAL A 59 -0.48 -14.89 5.56
C VAL A 59 -1.40 -15.86 6.28
N MET A 60 -0.98 -16.34 7.44
CA MET A 60 -1.84 -17.06 8.37
C MET A 60 -2.13 -16.15 9.55
N HIS A 61 -3.38 -15.78 9.75
CA HIS A 61 -3.80 -15.01 10.92
C HIS A 61 -3.88 -15.91 12.16
N GLU A 62 -3.72 -15.33 13.34
CA GLU A 62 -3.77 -16.05 14.63
C GLU A 62 -5.12 -16.74 14.89
N TRP A 63 -6.19 -16.26 14.26
CA TRP A 63 -7.52 -16.87 14.32
C TRP A 63 -7.76 -17.98 13.27
N GLY A 64 -6.71 -18.42 12.57
CA GLY A 64 -6.73 -19.57 11.65
C GLY A 64 -7.16 -19.26 10.22
N GLU A 65 -7.34 -17.99 9.87
CA GLU A 65 -7.62 -17.59 8.49
C GLU A 65 -6.34 -17.57 7.65
N HIS A 66 -6.37 -18.26 6.51
CA HIS A 66 -5.29 -18.24 5.53
C HIS A 66 -5.62 -17.31 4.37
N ILE A 67 -4.80 -16.27 4.19
CA ILE A 67 -4.86 -15.36 3.05
C ILE A 67 -3.84 -15.82 2.01
N PRO A 68 -4.26 -16.32 0.84
CA PRO A 68 -3.33 -16.79 -0.17
C PRO A 68 -2.53 -15.62 -0.76
N PRO A 69 -1.30 -15.84 -1.26
CA PRO A 69 -0.40 -14.79 -1.74
C PRO A 69 -1.02 -13.78 -2.72
N HIS A 70 -1.83 -14.28 -3.65
CA HIS A 70 -2.51 -13.47 -4.67
C HIS A 70 -3.74 -12.72 -4.13
N LYS A 71 -4.02 -12.76 -2.83
CA LYS A 71 -5.06 -11.97 -2.16
C LYS A 71 -4.51 -11.07 -1.07
N VAL A 72 -3.27 -11.29 -0.62
CA VAL A 72 -2.63 -10.49 0.44
C VAL A 72 -2.64 -9.01 0.05
N THR A 73 -3.02 -8.21 1.03
CA THR A 73 -2.91 -6.76 1.08
C THR A 73 -2.05 -6.37 2.29
N THR A 74 -1.64 -5.10 2.38
CA THR A 74 -0.85 -4.63 3.53
C THR A 74 -1.60 -4.72 4.85
N ARG A 75 -2.94 -4.79 4.83
CA ARG A 75 -3.78 -4.89 6.04
C ARG A 75 -3.76 -6.28 6.66
N ASP A 76 -3.44 -7.30 5.88
CA ASP A 76 -3.34 -8.68 6.36
C ASP A 76 -1.98 -8.90 7.06
N VAL A 77 -0.99 -8.06 6.79
CA VAL A 77 0.35 -8.17 7.38
C VAL A 77 0.46 -7.31 8.64
N SER A 78 0.93 -7.91 9.73
CA SER A 78 1.14 -7.23 11.02
C SER A 78 2.23 -6.17 10.94
N GLU A 79 3.39 -6.52 10.39
CA GLU A 79 4.52 -5.63 10.19
C GLU A 79 4.41 -4.91 8.85
N ARG A 80 4.02 -3.63 8.91
CA ARG A 80 3.91 -2.77 7.72
C ARG A 80 4.58 -1.42 7.94
N LEU A 81 5.20 -0.92 6.88
CA LEU A 81 5.81 0.40 6.82
C LEU A 81 4.83 1.39 6.21
N ARG A 82 4.81 2.60 6.75
CA ARG A 82 4.11 3.73 6.15
C ARG A 82 5.11 4.65 5.48
N LEU A 83 5.02 4.77 4.17
CA LEU A 83 5.90 5.64 3.40
C LEU A 83 5.41 7.08 3.51
N ASN A 84 6.22 7.94 4.10
CA ASN A 84 6.09 9.40 4.04
C ASN A 84 7.43 10.05 4.46
N GLU A 85 7.55 11.37 4.28
CA GLU A 85 8.77 12.10 4.66
C GLU A 85 9.00 12.18 6.17
N LYS A 86 7.93 12.16 6.98
CA LYS A 86 7.96 12.38 8.44
C LYS A 86 7.61 11.13 9.24
N SER A 87 7.99 9.95 8.74
CA SER A 87 7.78 8.62 9.33
C SER A 87 6.37 8.33 9.90
N GLY A 88 5.47 7.78 9.08
CA GLY A 88 4.13 7.30 9.48
C GLY A 88 2.95 8.29 9.43
N GLN A 89 3.18 9.55 9.06
CA GLN A 89 2.12 10.56 8.89
C GLN A 89 1.40 10.45 7.52
N TRP A 90 0.18 10.98 7.49
CA TRP A 90 -0.66 11.07 6.30
C TRP A 90 -0.14 12.09 5.30
N PHE A 91 -0.23 11.79 4.01
CA PHE A 91 -0.16 12.79 2.96
C PHE A 91 -1.48 13.57 2.99
N ARG A 92 -1.41 14.84 3.40
CA ARG A 92 -2.57 15.75 3.46
C ARG A 92 -2.57 16.67 2.25
N TYR A 93 -3.72 16.83 1.63
CA TYR A 93 -3.94 17.74 0.52
C TYR A 93 -5.08 18.75 0.80
N ASP A 94 -5.64 18.68 2.01
CA ASP A 94 -6.68 19.56 2.54
C ASP A 94 -6.15 20.59 3.53
N LEU A 95 -4.89 20.47 3.94
CA LEU A 95 -4.18 21.47 4.72
C LEU A 95 -3.53 22.45 3.76
N ALA A 96 -3.69 23.76 4.02
CA ALA A 96 -2.87 24.75 3.36
C ALA A 96 -1.40 24.48 3.70
N GLU A 97 -0.51 24.52 2.71
CA GLU A 97 0.93 24.50 2.97
C GLU A 97 1.24 25.71 3.86
N THR A 98 1.51 25.46 5.15
CA THR A 98 2.17 26.48 5.96
C THR A 98 3.59 26.55 5.44
N MET A 99 3.86 27.55 4.58
CA MET A 99 5.23 27.89 4.21
C MET A 99 5.99 28.17 5.51
N ALA A 100 6.95 27.30 5.81
CA ALA A 100 7.92 27.48 6.88
C ALA A 100 9.05 28.42 6.41
#